data_AF-A0A1G8UJC1-F1
#
_entry.id   AF-A0A1G8UJC1-F1
#
_cell.length_a   1.000
_cell.length_b   1.000
_cell.length_c   1.000
_cell.angle_alpha   90.00
_cell.angle_beta   90.00
_cell.angle_gamma   90.00
#
_symmetry.space_group_name_H-M   'P 1'
#
loop_
_entity.id
_entity.type
_entity.pdbx_description
1 polymer ?
#
loop_
_entity_poly.entity_id
_entity_poly.type
_entity_poly.pdbx_seq_one_letter_code
_entity_poly.pdbx_strand_id
1 'polypeptide(L)' 'MPSYYFKEVWTPLKWIGIKFFHDDENNLWIKWWSNPRKRLR' A
#
# COMPACT_ATOMS: atom_id res chain seq x y z
N MET A 1 -18.56 -4.63 9.79
CA MET A 1 -17.11 -4.84 9.58
C MET A 1 -16.45 -3.48 9.65
N PRO A 2 -15.38 -3.25 10.42
CA PRO A 2 -14.59 -2.03 10.24
C PRO A 2 -14.05 -2.05 8.81
N SER A 3 -14.57 -1.14 7.99
CA SER A 3 -14.25 -1.04 6.57
C SER A 3 -12.86 -0.45 6.44
N TYR A 4 -11.82 -1.28 6.53
CA TYR A 4 -10.46 -0.87 6.19
C TYR A 4 -10.45 -0.46 4.72
N TYR A 5 -10.58 0.83 4.46
CA TYR A 5 -10.57 1.41 3.13
C TYR A 5 -9.13 1.62 2.70
N PHE A 6 -8.53 0.58 2.14
CA PHE A 6 -7.23 0.70 1.48
C PHE A 6 -7.38 1.43 0.15
N LYS A 7 -6.78 2.61 0.03
CA LYS A 7 -6.64 3.32 -1.25
C LYS A 7 -5.27 3.01 -1.84
N GLU A 8 -5.24 2.39 -3.02
CA GLU A 8 -3.98 2.24 -3.76
C GLU A 8 -3.53 3.61 -4.28
N VAL A 9 -2.29 4.00 -3.97
CA VAL A 9 -1.68 5.22 -4.50
C VAL A 9 -0.96 4.86 -5.79
N TRP A 10 -1.45 5.38 -6.91
CA TRP A 10 -0.76 5.22 -8.18
C TRP A 10 0.55 6.01 -8.16
N THR A 11 1.66 5.30 -8.34
CA THR A 11 3.02 5.88 -8.37
C THR A 11 3.80 5.27 -9.53
N PRO A 12 4.78 5.99 -10.11
CA PRO A 12 5.65 5.44 -11.15
C PRO A 12 6.43 4.20 -10.67
N LEU A 13 6.66 4.09 -9.37
CA LEU A 13 7.25 2.92 -8.69
C LEU A 13 6.44 1.63 -8.92
N LYS A 14 5.15 1.73 -9.27
CA LYS A 14 4.30 0.60 -9.65
C LYS A 14 4.84 -0.16 -10.86
N TRP A 15 5.52 0.52 -11.79
CA TRP A 15 6.13 -0.11 -12.96
C TRP A 15 7.33 -0.98 -12.61
N ILE A 16 8.01 -0.65 -11.51
CA ILE A 16 9.13 -1.42 -10.94
C ILE A 16 8.61 -2.46 -9.93
N GLY A 17 7.29 -2.64 -9.82
CA GLY A 17 6.63 -3.61 -8.96
C GLY A 17 6.45 -3.17 -7.51
N ILE A 18 6.59 -1.88 -7.22
CA ILE A 18 6.38 -1.30 -5.89
C ILE A 18 5.00 -0.64 -5.86
N LYS A 19 4.09 -1.18 -5.04
CA LYS A 19 2.75 -0.64 -4.85
C LYS A 19 2.63 0.00 -3.48
N PHE A 20 2.08 1.21 -3.43
CA PHE A 20 1.77 1.92 -2.21
C PHE A 20 0.28 1.87 -1.94
N PHE A 21 -0.10 1.65 -0.69
CA PHE A 21 -1.48 1.72 -0.22
C PHE A 21 -1.52 2.64 0.99
N HIS A 22 -2.51 3.52 1.03
CA HIS A 22 -2.87 4.30 2.20
C HIS A 22 -4.09 3.67 2.85
N ASP A 23 -4.08 3.62 4.17
CA ASP A 23 -5.25 3.34 4.99
C ASP A 23 -5.90 4.64 5.47
N ASP A 24 -7.14 4.57 5.96
CA ASP A 24 -7.91 5.73 6.44
C ASP A 24 -7.24 6.35 7.68
N GLU A 25 -6.56 5.53 8.47
CA GLU A 25 -5.75 5.94 9.63
C GLU A 25 -4.38 6.55 9.27
N ASN A 26 -4.17 6.99 8.01
CA ASN A 26 -2.89 7.48 7.48
C ASN A 26 -1.73 6.45 7.55
N ASN A 27 -2.04 5.17 7.74
CA ASN A 27 -1.04 4.11 7.71
C ASN A 27 -0.57 3.88 6.27
N LEU A 28 0.76 3.88 6.08
CA LEU A 28 1.39 3.65 4.78
C LEU A 28 1.79 2.18 4.65
N TRP A 29 1.30 1.55 3.60
CA TRP A 29 1.59 0.16 3.27
C TRP A 29 2.33 0.09 1.96
N ILE A 30 3.39 -0.70 1.95
CA ILE A 30 4.18 -0.98 0.75
C ILE A 30 4.08 -2.46 0.42
N LYS A 31 3.86 -2.77 -0.85
CA LYS A 31 4.00 -4.10 -1.42
C LYS A 31 5.06 -4.07 -2.50
N TRP A 32 6.09 -4.89 -2.38
CA TRP A 32 7.10 -5.09 -3.41
C TRP A 32 6.90 -6.44 -4.07
N TRP A 33 6.52 -6.45 -5.35
CA TRP A 33 6.38 -7.68 -6.13
C TRP A 33 5.52 -8.75 -5.41
N SER A 34 6.15 -9.87 -5.05
CA SER A 34 5.55 -11.01 -4.34
C SER A 34 5.72 -10.96 -2.83
N ASN A 35 6.43 -9.95 -2.30
CA ASN A 35 6.56 -9.82 -0.86
C ASN A 35 5.22 -9.45 -0.21
N PRO A 36 4.96 -9.96 1.02
CA PRO A 36 3.79 -9.57 1.79
C PRO A 36 3.79 -8.05 2.03
N ARG A 37 2.59 -7.46 2.11
CA ARG A 37 2.42 -6.04 2.39
C ARG A 37 3.08 -5.72 3.74
N LYS A 38 4.00 -4.77 3.76
CA LYS A 38 4.63 -4.27 4.99
C LYS A 38 4.04 -2.92 5.34
N ARG A 39 3.66 -2.75 6.61
CA ARG A 39 3.34 -1.44 7.19
C ARG A 39 4.65 -0.70 7.38
N LEU A 40 4.77 0.50 6.82
CA LEU A 40 5.98 1.30 6.95
C LEU A 40 5.96 2.11 8.26
N ARG A 41 4.78 2.59 8.67
CA ARG A 41 4.56 3.25 9.95
C ARG A 41 3.08 3.26 10.25
#